data_AF-A0A8T4TXK7-F1
#
_entry.id   AF-A0A8T4TXK7-F1
#
_cell.length_a   1.000
_cell.length_b   1.000
_cell.length_c   1.000
_cell.angle_alpha   90.00
_cell.angle_beta   90.00
_cell.angle_gamma   90.00
#
_symmetry.space_group_name_H-M   'P 1'
#
loop_
_entity.id
_entity.type
_entity.pdbx_description
1 polymer ?
#
loop_
_entity_poly.entity_id
_entity_poly.type
_entity_poly.pdbx_seq_one_letter_code
_entity_poly.pdbx_strand_id
1 'polypeptide(L)'
;MDKFDFDYSEYSDILHIHKTGNLTSGSVGIGDFSLDFDNKENIIGVEIEHASEFFNNLDIDKESLNKIKSAEIIVDSRNPSCHLVFLKLKFPMGIKKISVPMPVVS
;
A
#
# COMPACT_ATOMS: atom_id res chain seq x y z
N MET A 1 17.02 -8.99 -1.28
CA MET A 1 16.14 -7.83 -1.47
C MET A 1 14.75 -8.38 -1.63
N ASP A 2 13.80 -7.92 -0.83
CA ASP A 2 12.44 -8.43 -0.92
C ASP A 2 11.83 -8.05 -2.27
N LYS A 3 11.08 -8.99 -2.85
CA LYS A 3 10.37 -8.78 -4.10
C LYS A 3 8.88 -8.64 -3.79
N PHE A 4 8.24 -7.71 -4.47
CA PHE A 4 6.81 -7.44 -4.35
C PHE A 4 6.15 -7.60 -5.72
N ASP A 5 5.00 -8.23 -5.71
CA ASP A 5 4.04 -8.22 -6.80
C ASP A 5 2.91 -7.27 -6.42
N PHE A 6 2.26 -6.67 -7.40
CA PHE A 6 1.14 -5.79 -7.19
C PHE A 6 0.14 -5.91 -8.34
N ASP A 7 -1.12 -5.63 -8.03
CA ASP A 7 -2.21 -5.61 -9.00
C ASP A 7 -3.17 -4.48 -8.66
N TYR A 8 -3.61 -3.74 -9.67
CA TYR A 8 -4.66 -2.75 -9.52
C TYR A 8 -5.83 -3.10 -10.44
N SER A 9 -7.01 -3.23 -9.87
CA SER A 9 -8.25 -3.47 -10.60
C SER A 9 -9.03 -2.17 -10.71
N GLU A 10 -9.11 -1.60 -11.92
CA GLU A 10 -9.89 -0.38 -12.18
C GLU A 10 -11.40 -0.56 -11.94
N TYR A 11 -11.90 -1.77 -12.23
CA TYR A 11 -13.32 -2.12 -12.09
C TYR A 11 -13.76 -2.14 -10.63
N SER A 12 -12.99 -2.82 -9.76
CA SER A 12 -13.29 -2.88 -8.33
C SER A 12 -12.66 -1.72 -7.54
N ASP A 13 -11.76 -0.96 -8.15
CA ASP A 13 -10.96 0.10 -7.53
C ASP A 13 -10.14 -0.37 -6.33
N ILE A 14 -9.49 -1.52 -6.47
CA ILE A 14 -8.71 -2.14 -5.40
C ILE A 14 -7.25 -2.27 -5.84
N LEU A 15 -6.33 -1.82 -4.98
CA LEU A 15 -4.88 -1.99 -5.14
C LEU A 15 -4.37 -3.05 -4.17
N HIS A 16 -3.80 -4.13 -4.70
CA HIS A 16 -3.12 -5.18 -3.92
C HIS A 16 -1.63 -5.05 -4.10
N ILE A 17 -0.89 -5.12 -2.98
CA ILE A 17 0.57 -5.20 -2.97
C ILE A 17 0.94 -6.37 -2.06
N HIS A 18 1.76 -7.30 -2.55
CA HIS A 18 2.09 -8.51 -1.81
C HIS A 18 3.55 -8.92 -2.00
N LYS A 19 4.17 -9.43 -0.95
CA LYS A 19 5.57 -9.87 -0.94
C LYS A 19 5.68 -11.28 -1.54
N THR A 20 6.28 -11.37 -2.73
CA THR A 20 6.44 -12.62 -3.48
C THR A 20 7.11 -13.72 -2.65
N GLY A 21 6.62 -14.95 -2.77
CA GLY A 21 7.21 -16.14 -2.15
C GLY A 21 6.86 -16.33 -0.67
N ASN A 22 6.02 -15.46 -0.10
CA ASN A 22 5.45 -15.65 1.24
C ASN A 22 4.02 -16.17 1.10
N LEU A 23 3.60 -16.99 2.06
CA LEU A 23 2.24 -17.49 2.15
C LEU A 23 1.49 -16.68 3.20
N THR A 24 0.32 -16.17 2.83
CA THR A 24 -0.60 -15.53 3.76
C THR A 24 -1.16 -16.59 4.70
N SER A 25 -1.02 -16.36 6.01
CA SER A 25 -1.59 -17.21 7.06
C SER A 25 -2.80 -16.58 7.73
N GLY A 26 -2.99 -15.27 7.57
CA GLY A 26 -4.15 -14.55 8.07
C GLY A 26 -4.17 -13.11 7.56
N SER A 27 -5.34 -12.49 7.65
CA SER A 27 -5.58 -11.12 7.20
C SER A 27 -6.44 -10.38 8.21
N VAL A 28 -6.23 -9.07 8.35
CA VAL A 28 -7.03 -8.17 9.18
C VAL A 28 -7.48 -6.97 8.36
N GLY A 29 -8.78 -6.71 8.36
CA GLY A 29 -9.39 -5.52 7.76
C GLY A 29 -9.53 -4.38 8.77
N ILE A 30 -9.19 -3.16 8.35
CA ILE A 30 -9.29 -1.91 9.12
C ILE A 30 -9.79 -0.82 8.17
N GLY A 31 -11.10 -0.54 8.21
CA GLY A 31 -11.71 0.37 7.23
C GLY A 31 -11.51 -0.17 5.81
N ASP A 32 -11.01 0.68 4.92
CA ASP A 32 -10.74 0.34 3.50
C ASP A 32 -9.38 -0.36 3.30
N PHE A 33 -8.69 -0.72 4.38
CA PHE A 33 -7.40 -1.41 4.31
C PHE A 33 -7.52 -2.84 4.79
N SER A 34 -6.83 -3.75 4.11
CA SER A 34 -6.56 -5.09 4.64
C SER A 34 -5.06 -5.34 4.71
N LEU A 35 -4.60 -5.89 5.83
CA LEU A 35 -3.21 -6.27 6.05
C LEU A 35 -3.10 -7.79 6.07
N ASP A 36 -2.18 -8.33 5.27
CA ASP A 36 -1.88 -9.75 5.23
C ASP A 36 -0.64 -10.07 6.04
N PHE A 37 -0.70 -11.17 6.79
CA PHE A 37 0.37 -11.64 7.66
C PHE A 37 0.86 -13.01 7.25
N ASP A 38 2.17 -13.25 7.43
CA ASP A 38 2.75 -14.58 7.36
C ASP A 38 2.66 -15.32 8.71
N ASN A 39 3.08 -16.58 8.74
CA ASN A 39 3.08 -17.42 9.95
C ASN A 39 3.98 -16.90 11.09
N LYS A 40 4.77 -15.86 10.83
CA LYS A 40 5.65 -15.19 11.80
C LYS A 40 5.13 -13.80 12.16
N GLU A 41 3.87 -13.50 11.81
CA GLU A 41 3.19 -12.22 12.08
C GLU A 41 3.86 -11.02 11.37
N ASN A 42 4.65 -11.26 10.31
CA ASN A 42 5.15 -10.17 9.49
C ASN A 42 4.08 -9.73 8.51
N ILE A 43 3.94 -8.42 8.33
CA ILE A 43 3.10 -7.86 7.27
C ILE A 43 3.76 -8.19 5.93
N ILE A 44 3.05 -8.94 5.09
CA ILE A 44 3.50 -9.36 3.76
C ILE A 44 2.62 -8.81 2.64
N GLY A 45 1.45 -8.26 2.95
CA GLY A 45 0.56 -7.69 1.96
C GLY A 45 -0.27 -6.55 2.51
N VAL A 46 -0.65 -5.66 1.60
CA VAL A 46 -1.60 -4.58 1.85
C VAL A 46 -2.57 -4.56 0.68
N GLU A 47 -3.85 -4.54 1.01
CA GLU A 47 -4.95 -4.29 0.10
C GLU A 47 -5.60 -2.96 0.50
N ILE A 48 -5.92 -2.15 -0.52
CA ILE A 48 -6.57 -0.85 -0.37
C ILE A 48 -7.81 -0.86 -1.25
N GLU A 49 -8.98 -0.93 -0.62
CA GLU A 49 -10.27 -0.68 -1.25
C GLU A 49 -10.43 0.82 -1.52
N HIS A 50 -11.23 1.18 -2.52
CA HIS A 50 -11.43 2.58 -2.93
C HIS A 50 -10.10 3.32 -3.17
N ALA A 51 -9.11 2.63 -3.77
CA ALA A 51 -7.73 3.12 -3.85
C ALA A 51 -7.64 4.49 -4.54
N SER A 52 -8.44 4.73 -5.58
CA SER A 52 -8.44 6.03 -6.26
C SER A 52 -8.95 7.18 -5.38
N GLU A 53 -9.88 6.91 -4.46
CA GLU A 53 -10.33 7.90 -3.48
C GLU A 53 -9.25 8.16 -2.43
N PHE A 54 -8.62 7.09 -1.91
CA PHE A 54 -7.54 7.21 -0.94
C PHE A 54 -6.38 8.05 -1.46
N PHE A 55 -5.95 7.81 -2.71
CA PHE A 55 -4.84 8.54 -3.31
C PHE A 55 -5.24 9.85 -4.01
N ASN A 56 -6.53 10.22 -4.03
CA ASN A 56 -7.01 11.42 -4.72
C ASN A 56 -6.35 12.71 -4.21
N ASN A 57 -6.07 12.79 -2.90
CA ASN A 57 -5.37 13.94 -2.30
C ASN A 57 -3.92 14.11 -2.78
N LEU A 58 -3.37 13.12 -3.48
CA LEU A 58 -2.05 13.14 -4.11
C LEU A 58 -2.12 13.34 -5.64
N ASP A 59 -3.30 13.70 -6.17
CA ASP A 59 -3.59 13.79 -7.60
C ASP A 59 -3.29 12.47 -8.35
N ILE A 60 -3.53 11.34 -7.69
CA ILE A 60 -3.38 9.99 -8.27
C ILE A 60 -4.77 9.42 -8.50
N ASP A 61 -5.18 9.37 -9.76
CA ASP A 61 -6.44 8.80 -10.22
C ASP A 61 -6.32 7.33 -10.65
N LYS A 62 -7.43 6.73 -11.06
CA LYS A 62 -7.48 5.35 -11.57
C LYS A 62 -6.53 5.10 -12.74
N GLU A 63 -6.42 6.08 -13.66
CA GLU A 63 -5.53 5.97 -14.81
C GLU A 63 -4.06 5.93 -14.37
N SER A 64 -3.71 6.70 -13.33
CA SER A 64 -2.38 6.71 -12.72
C SER A 64 -2.09 5.39 -12.00
N LEU A 65 -3.04 4.86 -11.23
CA LEU A 65 -2.90 3.57 -10.53
C LEU A 65 -2.68 2.41 -11.51
N ASN A 66 -3.38 2.40 -12.65
CA ASN A 66 -3.15 1.43 -13.74
C ASN A 66 -1.73 1.50 -14.33
N LYS A 67 -1.02 2.60 -14.13
CA LYS A 67 0.33 2.83 -14.68
C LYS A 67 1.44 2.55 -13.68
N ILE A 68 1.14 2.06 -12.47
CA ILE A 68 2.17 1.70 -11.47
C ILE A 68 3.21 0.77 -12.11
N LYS A 69 4.50 1.08 -11.89
CA LYS A 69 5.65 0.29 -12.37
C LYS A 69 6.22 -0.61 -11.30
N SER A 70 6.15 -0.18 -10.06
CA SER A 70 6.54 -0.97 -8.90
C SER A 70 5.83 -0.46 -7.66
N ALA A 71 5.49 -1.37 -6.77
CA ALA A 71 4.98 -1.08 -5.44
C ALA A 71 5.79 -1.88 -4.43
N GLU A 72 6.12 -1.27 -3.29
CA GLU A 72 6.86 -1.90 -2.20
C GLU A 72 6.21 -1.54 -0.87
N ILE A 73 6.17 -2.51 0.04
CA ILE A 73 5.75 -2.30 1.44
C ILE A 73 7.01 -2.20 2.29
N ILE A 74 7.12 -1.13 3.07
CA ILE A 74 8.22 -0.92 4.01
C ILE A 74 7.61 -0.82 5.40
N VAL A 75 7.97 -1.76 6.27
CA VAL A 75 7.49 -1.79 7.65
C VAL A 75 8.60 -1.32 8.57
N ASP A 76 8.33 -0.28 9.36
CA ASP A 76 9.18 0.15 10.44
C ASP A 76 8.65 -0.39 11.77
N SER A 77 9.37 -1.37 12.31
CA SER A 77 9.07 -2.06 13.57
C SER A 77 10.00 -1.64 14.72
N ARG A 78 10.71 -0.51 14.61
CA ARG A 78 11.62 -0.05 15.67
C ARG A 78 10.89 0.24 16.98
N ASN A 79 9.60 0.59 16.92
CA ASN A 79 8.74 0.71 18.09
C ASN A 79 7.90 -0.59 18.24
N PRO A 80 8.10 -1.38 19.32
CA PRO A 80 7.38 -2.64 19.51
C PRO A 80 5.88 -2.47 19.77
N SER A 81 5.42 -1.26 20.11
CA SER A 81 4.00 -0.96 20.36
C SER A 81 3.30 -0.30 19.17
N CYS A 82 4.03 0.03 18.09
CA CYS A 82 3.47 0.70 16.93
C CYS A 82 4.31 0.41 15.69
N HIS A 83 3.72 -0.30 14.74
CA HIS A 83 4.31 -0.53 13.43
C HIS A 83 3.88 0.57 12.47
N LEU A 84 4.83 1.19 11.78
CA LEU A 84 4.52 2.10 10.68
C LEU A 84 4.66 1.34 9.36
N VAL A 85 3.60 1.40 8.55
CA VAL A 85 3.58 0.80 7.21
C VAL A 85 3.67 1.92 6.18
N PHE A 86 4.74 1.91 5.41
CA PHE A 86 4.94 2.84 4.30
C PHE A 86 4.71 2.11 2.98
N LEU A 87 3.96 2.77 2.09
CA LEU A 87 3.76 2.32 0.73
C LEU A 87 4.63 3.15 -0.20
N LYS A 88 5.46 2.49 -1.00
CA LYS A 88 6.32 3.14 -1.97
C LYS A 88 5.88 2.73 -3.37
N LEU A 89 5.21 3.66 -4.05
CA LEU A 89 4.71 3.48 -5.41
C LEU A 89 5.60 4.23 -6.40
N LYS A 90 5.90 3.59 -7.54
CA LYS A 90 6.67 4.20 -8.63
C LYS A 90 5.81 4.29 -9.88
N PHE A 91 5.76 5.47 -10.47
CA PHE A 91 5.00 5.77 -11.68
C PHE A 91 5.94 6.14 -12.85
N PRO A 92 5.49 6.00 -14.11
CA PRO A 92 6.32 6.24 -15.30
C PRO A 92 6.62 7.71 -15.56
N MET A 93 5.81 8.64 -15.06
CA MET A 93 6.11 10.08 -15.04
C MET A 93 6.31 10.52 -13.59
N GLY A 94 7.28 11.41 -13.35
CA GLY A 94 7.52 11.98 -12.03
C GLY A 94 6.29 12.76 -11.59
N ILE A 95 5.50 12.20 -10.68
CA ILE A 95 4.36 12.88 -10.08
C ILE A 95 4.89 14.18 -9.48
N LYS A 96 4.38 15.31 -9.99
CA LYS A 96 4.81 16.63 -9.56
C LYS A 96 4.03 16.98 -8.30
N LYS A 97 4.80 17.06 -7.20
CA LYS A 97 4.48 17.59 -5.87
C LYS A 97 3.70 16.64 -4.94
N ILE A 98 4.45 16.04 -4.00
CA ILE A 98 3.90 15.55 -2.74
C ILE A 98 4.07 16.68 -1.73
N SER A 99 3.01 17.46 -1.49
CA SER A 99 2.88 18.20 -0.23
C SER A 99 2.08 17.32 0.71
N VAL A 100 2.75 16.69 1.68
CA VAL A 100 2.06 16.08 2.83
C VAL A 100 2.04 17.12 3.95
N PRO A 101 0.98 17.90 4.16
CA PRO A 101 0.65 18.31 5.50
C PRO A 101 -0.07 17.11 6.11
N MET A 102 0.62 16.31 6.92
CA MET A 102 -0.09 15.48 7.89
C MET A 102 -0.80 16.45 8.83
N PRO A 103 -2.14 16.56 8.85
CA PRO A 103 -2.79 17.23 9.95
C PRO A 103 -2.64 16.29 11.14
N VAL A 104 -1.77 16.64 12.08
CA VAL A 104 -1.81 16.04 13.41
C VAL A 104 -3.11 16.56 14.03
N VAL A 105 -4.15 15.72 14.02
CA VAL A 105 -5.38 16.02 14.74
C VAL A 105 -5.05 15.88 16.23
N SER A 106 -4.85 17.02 16.89
CA SER A 106 -4.70 17.16 18.34
C SER A 106 -6.05 17.20 19.04
#